data_AF-A0A7W1TRF4-F1
#
_entry.id   AF-A0A7W1TRF4-F1
#
_cell.length_a   1.000
_cell.length_b   1.000
_cell.length_c   1.000
_cell.angle_alpha   90.00
_cell.angle_beta   90.00
_cell.angle_gamma   90.00
#
_symmetry.space_group_name_H-M   'P 1'
#
loop_
_entity.id
_entity.type
_entity.pdbx_description
1 polymer ?
#
loop_
_entity_poly.entity_id
_entity_poly.type
_entity_poly.pdbx_seq_one_letter_code
_entity_poly.pdbx_strand_id
1 'polypeptide(L)' 'MTTSEYTEVLERAERLPREEQQHLVDELATRVQQPDTEYPGAALLKYAGTIDPERLRIMEQAIEEDCERTETSG' A
#
# COMPACT_ATOMS: atom_id res chain seq x y z
N MET A 1 6.29 3.60 5.97
CA MET A 1 5.96 4.57 7.04
C MET A 1 6.85 4.25 8.22
N THR A 2 7.82 5.11 8.49
CA THR A 2 8.77 4.96 9.61
C THR A 2 8.20 5.60 10.87
N THR A 3 8.68 5.20 12.04
CA THR A 3 8.24 5.78 13.34
C THR A 3 8.49 7.29 13.43
N SER A 4 9.50 7.80 12.70
CA SER A 4 9.83 9.23 12.62
C SER A 4 8.76 10.03 11.90
N GLU A 5 8.28 9.53 10.76
CA GLU A 5 7.27 10.21 9.93
C GLU A 5 5.91 10.31 10.64
N TYR A 6 5.55 9.30 11.44
CA TYR A 6 4.32 9.30 12.21
C TYR A 6 4.32 10.36 13.32
N THR A 7 5.47 10.58 13.94
CA THR A 7 5.63 11.55 15.04
C THR A 7 5.47 12.98 14.52
N GLU A 8 6.07 13.31 13.38
CA GLU A 8 5.94 14.64 12.76
C GLU A 8 4.50 14.97 12.35
N VAL A 9 3.77 13.97 11.85
CA VAL A 9 2.35 14.13 11.47
C VAL A 9 1.48 14.41 12.70
N LEU A 10 1.70 13.69 13.81
CA LEU A 10 0.97 13.91 15.05
C LEU A 10 1.23 15.29 15.63
N GLU A 11 2.49 15.71 15.72
CA GLU A 11 2.82 17.05 16.22
C GLU A 11 2.19 18.17 15.39
N ARG A 12 2.08 17.98 14.07
CA ARG A 12 1.44 18.95 13.20
C ARG A 12 -0.07 18.98 13.38
N ALA A 13 -0.70 17.82 13.57
CA ALA A 13 -2.14 17.72 13.82
C ALA A 13 -2.53 18.36 15.16
N GLU A 14 -1.73 18.17 16.22
CA GLU A 14 -1.97 18.76 17.54
C GLU A 14 -1.91 20.29 17.55
N ARG A 15 -1.15 20.89 16.64
CA ARG A 15 -1.00 22.36 16.52
C ARG A 15 -2.17 23.02 15.77
N LEU A 16 -3.06 22.26 15.15
CA LEU A 16 -4.20 22.80 14.42
C LEU A 16 -5.30 23.32 15.38
N PRO A 17 -6.08 24.33 14.98
CA PRO A 17 -7.31 24.70 15.67
C PRO A 17 -8.27 23.51 15.79
N ARG A 18 -9.10 23.50 16.84
CA ARG A 18 -10.00 22.38 17.15
C ARG A 18 -10.96 22.02 15.99
N GLU A 19 -11.46 23.01 15.27
CA GLU A 19 -12.33 22.79 14.12
C GLU A 19 -11.60 22.06 12.98
N GLU A 20 -10.34 22.43 12.73
CA GLU A 20 -9.50 21.79 11.72
C GLU A 20 -9.09 20.38 12.14
N GLN A 21 -8.82 20.15 13.44
CA GLN A 21 -8.58 18.81 13.97
C GLN A 21 -9.80 17.90 13.77
N GLN A 22 -11.00 18.40 14.07
CA GLN A 22 -12.24 17.64 13.88
C GLN A 22 -12.47 17.31 12.42
N HIS A 23 -12.25 18.27 11.52
CA HIS A 23 -12.35 18.05 10.07
C HIS A 23 -11.37 16.96 9.59
N LEU A 24 -10.13 16.96 10.12
CA LEU A 24 -9.13 15.94 9.82
C LEU A 24 -9.57 14.54 10.27
N VAL A 25 -10.15 14.43 11.46
CA VAL A 25 -10.70 13.17 11.98
C VAL A 25 -11.84 12.67 11.09
N ASP A 26 -12.76 13.55 10.68
CA ASP A 26 -13.91 13.19 9.86
C ASP A 26 -13.49 12.75 8.44
N GLU A 27 -12.49 13.41 7.85
CA GLU A 27 -11.89 13.01 6.57
C GLU A 27 -11.23 11.63 6.67
N LEU A 28 -10.40 11.41 7.70
CA LEU A 28 -9.69 10.15 7.89
C LEU A 28 -10.68 9.01 8.16
N ALA A 29 -11.72 9.24 8.97
CA ALA A 29 -12.78 8.27 9.21
C ALA A 29 -13.53 7.90 7.93
N THR A 30 -13.73 8.85 7.03
CA THR A 30 -14.35 8.62 5.71
C THR A 30 -13.44 7.80 4.81
N ARG A 31 -12.13 8.10 4.78
CA ARG A 31 -11.15 7.38 3.96
C ARG A 31 -10.89 5.96 4.47
N VAL A 32 -10.84 5.75 5.78
CA VAL A 32 -10.67 4.42 6.38
C VAL A 32 -11.90 3.53 6.18
N GLN A 33 -13.10 4.13 6.10
CA GLN A 33 -14.34 3.43 5.76
C GLN A 33 -14.49 3.15 4.27
N GLN A 34 -13.62 3.69 3.41
CA GLN A 34 -13.48 3.25 2.04
C GLN A 34 -12.43 2.14 2.03
N PRO A 35 -12.83 0.85 2.08
CA PRO A 35 -11.87 -0.22 1.88
C PRO A 35 -11.19 0.05 0.54
N ASP A 36 -9.85 0.08 0.55
CA ASP A 36 -8.99 0.26 -0.62
C ASP A 36 -9.58 -0.51 -1.78
N THR A 37 -10.26 0.21 -2.69
CA THR A 37 -11.04 -0.31 -3.83
C THR A 37 -10.93 -1.82 -3.98
N GLU A 38 -11.70 -2.56 -3.19
CA GLU A 38 -11.65 -4.03 -3.25
C GLU A 38 -12.24 -4.40 -4.60
N TYR A 39 -11.37 -4.59 -5.60
CA TYR A 39 -11.79 -5.18 -6.85
C TYR A 39 -12.17 -6.62 -6.51
N PRO A 40 -13.44 -7.03 -6.73
CA PRO A 40 -13.79 -8.42 -6.54
C PRO A 40 -12.83 -9.27 -7.36
N GLY A 41 -12.25 -10.33 -6.78
CA GLY A 41 -11.30 -11.18 -7.52
C GLY A 41 -11.85 -11.66 -8.88
N ALA A 42 -13.18 -11.85 -8.95
CA ALA A 42 -13.90 -12.14 -10.20
C ALA A 42 -13.71 -11.06 -11.29
N ALA A 43 -13.62 -9.78 -10.93
CA ALA A 43 -13.39 -8.67 -11.85
C ALA A 43 -11.96 -8.65 -12.42
N LEU A 44 -11.01 -9.32 -11.77
CA LEU A 44 -9.62 -9.44 -12.23
C LEU A 44 -9.43 -10.54 -13.29
N LEU A 45 -10.39 -11.48 -13.42
CA LEU A 45 -10.31 -12.59 -14.37
C LEU A 45 -10.17 -12.14 -15.84
N LYS A 46 -10.70 -10.97 -16.20
CA LYS A 46 -10.54 -10.39 -17.55
C LYS A 46 -9.09 -10.08 -17.92
N TYR A 47 -8.19 -10.03 -16.94
CA TYR A 47 -6.75 -9.82 -17.13
C TYR A 47 -5.94 -11.12 -17.04
N ALA A 48 -6.60 -12.28 -16.86
CA ALA A 48 -5.91 -13.56 -16.84
C ALA A 48 -5.25 -13.83 -18.20
N GLY A 49 -3.93 -14.05 -18.20
CA GLY A 49 -3.15 -14.28 -19.41
C GLY A 49 -2.87 -13.03 -20.25
N THR A 50 -3.20 -11.81 -19.78
CA THR A 50 -2.92 -10.57 -20.52
C THR A 50 -1.57 -9.94 -20.19
N ILE A 51 -0.76 -10.59 -19.34
CA ILE A 51 0.59 -10.13 -19.03
C ILE A 51 1.50 -10.51 -20.19
N ASP A 52 2.07 -9.48 -20.83
CA ASP A 52 3.04 -9.65 -21.90
C ASP A 52 4.32 -10.36 -21.40
N PRO A 53 4.97 -11.22 -22.21
CA PRO A 53 6.17 -11.97 -21.80
C PRO A 53 7.35 -11.11 -21.32
N GLU A 54 7.53 -9.91 -21.86
CA GLU A 54 8.55 -8.95 -21.42
C GLU A 54 8.26 -8.48 -19.99
N ARG A 55 6.99 -8.16 -19.71
CA ARG A 55 6.56 -7.76 -18.36
C ARG A 55 6.68 -8.90 -17.36
N LEU A 56 6.40 -10.13 -17.80
CA LEU A 56 6.60 -11.31 -16.98
C LEU A 56 8.06 -11.43 -16.54
N ARG A 57 9.02 -11.29 -17.46
CA ARG A 57 10.46 -11.32 -17.18
C ARG A 57 10.90 -10.25 -16.18
N ILE A 58 10.37 -9.03 -16.30
CA ILE A 58 10.66 -7.94 -15.36
C ILE A 58 10.16 -8.29 -13.95
N MET A 59 8.96 -8.87 -13.85
CA MET A 59 8.40 -9.30 -12.56
C MET A 59 9.20 -10.44 -11.95
N GLU A 60 9.59 -11.45 -12.74
CA GLU A 60 10.44 -12.56 -12.30
C GLU A 60 11.78 -12.06 -11.76
N GLN A 61 12.42 -11.12 -12.47
CA GLN A 61 13.68 -10.53 -12.04
C GLN A 61 13.54 -9.77 -10.72
N ALA A 62 12.50 -8.94 -10.59
CA ALA A 62 12.26 -8.19 -9.35
C ALA A 62 11.99 -9.11 -8.15
N ILE A 63 11.32 -10.24 -8.35
CA ILE A 63 11.09 -11.24 -7.31
C ILE A 63 12.42 -11.90 -6.91
N GLU A 64 13.23 -12.33 -7.87
CA GLU A 64 14.52 -12.99 -7.59
C GLU A 64 15.52 -12.05 -6.92
N GLU A 65 15.48 -10.75 -7.24
CA GLU A 65 16.35 -9.74 -6.64
C GLU A 65 16.02 -9.46 -5.16
N ASP A 66 14.74 -9.58 -4.77
CA ASP A 66 14.26 -9.26 -3.42
C ASP A 66 14.03 -10.51 -2.54
N CYS A 67 14.10 -11.71 -3.12
CA CYS A 67 14.00 -12.97 -2.37
C CYS A 67 15.31 -13.34 -1.67
N GLU A 68 15.24 -13.60 -0.37
CA GLU A 68 16.34 -14.23 0.37
C GLU A 68 16.59 -15.65 -0.13
N ARG A 69 17.80 -15.92 -0.66
CA ARG A 69 18.19 -17.27 -1.08
C ARG A 69 18.38 -18.15 0.15
N THR A 70 17.45 -19.08 0.34
CA THR A 70 17.60 -20.16 1.29
C THR A 70 18.43 -21.29 0.65
N GLU A 71 19.74 -21.05 0.52
CA GLU A 71 20.70 -22.10 0.18
C GLU A 71 20.57 -23.22 1.23
N THR A 72 19.89 -24.31 0.88
CA THR A 72 19.93 -25.54 1.67
C THR A 72 21.23 -26.23 1.30
N SER A 73 22.29 -25.96 2.06
CA SER A 73 23.53 -26.74 1.99
C SER A 73 23.22 -28.20 2.34
N GLY A 74 23.21 -29.05 1.32
CA GLY A 74 23.18 -30.52 1.45
C GLY A 74 24.57 -31.10 1.63
#